data_AF-A0A652ZZD8-F1
#
_entry.id   AF-A0A652ZZD8-F1
#
_cell.length_a   1.000
_cell.length_b   1.000
_cell.length_c   1.000
_cell.angle_alpha   90.00
_cell.angle_beta   90.00
_cell.angle_gamma   90.00
#
_symmetry.space_group_name_H-M   'P 1'
#
loop_
_entity.id
_entity.type
_entity.pdbx_description
1 polymer ?
#
loop_
_entity_poly.entity_id
_entity_poly.type
_entity_poly.pdbx_seq_one_letter_code
_entity_poly.pdbx_strand_id
1 'polypeptide(L)' 'MVKSKAANPLKDRFDSMLKRGKAKSVAIVALARKLLELVFILLTRREKYRFIDPSLYAIKLRRAGFNLVGAESC' A
#
# COMPACT_ATOMS: atom_id res chain seq x y z
N MET A 1 16.34 20.18 2.39
CA MET A 1 16.40 18.75 2.01
C MET A 1 15.06 18.33 1.42
N VAL A 2 14.97 18.19 0.10
CA VAL A 2 13.75 17.68 -0.56
C VAL A 2 13.66 16.20 -0.22
N LYS A 3 12.71 15.83 0.64
CA LYS A 3 12.43 14.44 1.02
C LYS A 3 12.10 13.68 -0.27
N SER A 4 13.04 12.87 -0.76
CA SER A 4 12.84 12.06 -1.95
C SER A 4 11.53 11.29 -1.79
N LYS A 5 10.62 11.47 -2.74
CA LYS A 5 9.26 10.90 -2.70
C LYS A 5 9.44 9.38 -2.63
N ALA A 6 9.21 8.78 -1.45
CA ALA A 6 9.39 7.35 -1.26
C ALA A 6 8.68 6.60 -2.40
N ALA A 7 9.43 5.73 -3.10
CA ALA A 7 8.92 4.98 -4.23
C ALA A 7 7.63 4.27 -3.82
N ASN A 8 6.55 4.48 -4.56
CA ASN A 8 5.27 3.85 -4.30
C ASN A 8 5.03 2.82 -5.41
N PRO A 9 5.47 1.57 -5.23
CA PRO A 9 5.47 0.56 -6.30
C PRO A 9 4.06 0.25 -6.82
N LEU A 10 3.02 0.48 -6.02
CA LEU A 10 1.63 0.31 -6.43
C LEU A 10 1.18 1.43 -7.37
N LYS A 11 1.56 2.68 -7.07
CA LYS A 11 1.31 3.82 -7.95
C LYS A 11 2.10 3.69 -9.24
N ASP A 12 3.38 3.34 -9.15
CA ASP A 12 4.25 3.21 -10.31
C ASP A 12 3.73 2.12 -11.26
N ARG A 13 3.24 1.00 -10.70
CA ARG A 13 2.57 -0.05 -11.48
C ARG A 13 1.32 0.45 -12.19
N PHE A 14 0.45 1.18 -11.50
CA PHE A 14 -0.75 1.77 -12.11
C PHE A 14 -0.40 2.72 -13.25
N ASP A 15 0.49 3.67 -13.00
CA ASP A 15 0.93 4.66 -13.98
C ASP A 15 1.58 3.97 -15.19
N SER A 16 2.36 2.90 -14.97
CA SER A 16 2.94 2.10 -16.06
C SER A 16 1.89 1.39 -16.92
N MET A 17 0.79 0.93 -16.33
CA MET A 17 -0.30 0.29 -17.07
C MET A 17 -1.06 1.31 -17.93
N LEU A 18 -1.30 2.51 -17.39
CA LEU A 18 -1.92 3.60 -18.14
C LEU A 18 -1.03 4.05 -19.30
N LYS A 19 0.28 4.21 -19.08
CA LYS A 19 1.25 4.54 -20.14
C LYS A 19 1.29 3.49 -21.26
N ARG A 20 0.97 2.23 -20.95
CA ARG A 20 0.85 1.14 -21.93
C ARG A 20 -0.53 1.08 -22.62
N GLY A 21 -1.38 2.08 -22.43
CA GLY A 21 -2.70 2.17 -23.06
C GLY A 21 -3.76 1.24 -22.46
N LYS A 22 -3.55 0.68 -21.26
CA LYS A 22 -4.59 -0.12 -20.60
C LYS A 22 -5.72 0.78 -20.13
N ALA A 23 -6.96 0.30 -20.29
CA ALA A 23 -8.12 0.97 -19.73
C ALA A 23 -7.96 1.14 -18.21
N LYS A 24 -8.43 2.28 -17.70
CA LYS A 24 -8.32 2.62 -16.27
C LYS A 24 -8.95 1.55 -15.37
N SER A 25 -10.10 0.99 -15.78
CA SER A 25 -10.77 -0.12 -15.08
C SER A 25 -9.87 -1.35 -14.96
N VAL A 26 -9.22 -1.76 -16.04
CA VAL A 26 -8.28 -2.90 -16.06
C VAL A 26 -7.09 -2.64 -15.14
N ALA A 27 -6.55 -1.42 -15.16
CA ALA A 27 -5.44 -1.03 -14.28
C ALA A 27 -5.85 -1.08 -12.80
N ILE A 28 -7.07 -0.63 -12.46
CA ILE A 28 -7.62 -0.70 -11.10
C ILE A 28 -7.78 -2.16 -10.65
N VAL A 29 -8.38 -3.02 -11.49
CA VAL A 29 -8.58 -4.44 -11.16
C VAL A 29 -7.24 -5.15 -10.95
N ALA A 30 -6.25 -4.89 -11.80
CA ALA A 30 -4.91 -5.45 -11.63
C ALA A 30 -4.23 -4.96 -10.34
N LEU A 31 -4.49 -3.72 -9.94
CA LEU A 31 -4.02 -3.14 -8.68
C LEU A 31 -4.66 -3.84 -7.47
N ALA A 32 -5.98 -4.03 -7.51
CA ALA A 32 -6.73 -4.72 -6.45
C ALA A 32 -6.24 -6.16 -6.25
N ARG A 33 -6.00 -6.91 -7.33
CA ARG A 33 -5.40 -8.24 -7.25
C ARG A 33 -4.03 -8.20 -6.57
N LYS A 34 -3.19 -7.23 -6.92
CA LYS A 34 -1.86 -7.11 -6.30
C LYS A 34 -1.92 -6.74 -4.82
N LEU A 35 -2.90 -5.93 -4.43
CA LEU A 35 -3.15 -5.61 -3.03
C LEU A 35 -3.52 -6.85 -2.22
N LEU A 36 -4.39 -7.71 -2.75
CA LEU A 36 -4.76 -8.97 -2.09
C LEU A 36 -3.54 -9.89 -1.88
N GLU A 37 -2.67 -10.02 -2.88
CA GLU A 37 -1.42 -10.78 -2.76
C GLU A 37 -0.52 -10.22 -1.65
N LEU A 38 -0.37 -8.90 -1.60
CA LEU A 38 0.44 -8.23 -0.57
C LEU A 38 -0.16 -8.47 0.82
N VAL A 39 -1.47 -8.28 0.98
CA VAL A 39 -2.16 -8.54 2.26
C VAL A 39 -1.94 -9.99 2.70
N PHE A 40 -2.08 -10.96 1.79
CA PHE A 40 -1.84 -12.36 2.10
C PHE A 40 -0.40 -12.61 2.58
N ILE A 41 0.62 -12.07 1.89
CA ILE A 41 2.03 -12.23 2.28
C ILE A 41 2.29 -11.60 3.66
N LEU A 42 1.79 -10.38 3.89
CA LEU A 42 1.98 -9.68 5.16
C LEU A 42 1.38 -10.47 6.33
N LEU A 43 0.17 -11.02 6.15
CA LEU A 43 -0.52 -11.80 7.18
C LEU A 43 0.13 -13.16 7.42
N THR A 44 0.56 -13.84 6.36
CA THR A 44 1.13 -15.21 6.47
C THR A 44 2.58 -15.23 6.91
N ARG A 45 3.38 -14.25 6.51
CA ARG A 45 4.82 -14.19 6.81
C ARG A 45 5.19 -13.25 7.95
N ARG A 46 4.22 -12.53 8.53
CA ARG A 46 4.44 -11.47 9.54
C ARG A 46 5.47 -10.42 9.10
N GLU A 47 5.63 -10.23 7.79
CA GLU A 47 6.55 -9.23 7.23
C GLU A 47 5.90 -7.84 7.26
N LYS A 48 6.72 -6.79 7.39
CA LYS A 48 6.25 -5.40 7.30
C LYS A 48 6.31 -4.94 5.85
N TYR A 49 5.32 -4.17 5.42
CA TYR A 49 5.34 -3.59 4.08
C TYR A 49 6.41 -2.50 3.96
N ARG A 50 7.53 -2.83 3.30
CA ARG A 50 8.76 -2.01 3.24
C ARG A 50 8.55 -0.57 2.73
N PHE A 51 7.51 -0.33 1.94
CA PHE A 51 7.27 0.97 1.29
C PHE A 51 6.32 1.90 2.07
N ILE A 52 5.89 1.49 3.27
CA ILE A 52 5.12 2.34 4.18
C ILE A 52 5.82 2.39 5.52
N ASP A 53 6.13 3.61 5.96
CA ASP A 53 6.54 3.86 7.33
C ASP A 53 5.35 3.58 8.28
N PRO A 54 5.50 2.70 9.28
CA PRO A 54 4.42 2.36 10.21
C PRO A 54 3.81 3.57 10.93
N SER A 55 4.60 4.61 11.23
CA SER A 55 4.10 5.84 11.87
C SER A 55 3.19 6.63 10.95
N LEU A 56 3.54 6.74 9.67
CA LEU A 56 2.70 7.38 8.64
C LEU A 56 1.42 6.59 8.39
N TYR A 57 1.48 5.26 8.49
CA TYR A 57 0.31 4.39 8.39
C TYR A 57 -0.65 4.60 9.56
N ALA A 58 -0.14 4.63 10.79
CA ALA A 58 -0.94 4.88 11.98
C ALA A 58 -1.65 6.25 11.91
N ILE A 59 -0.98 7.29 11.41
CA ILE A 59 -1.58 8.61 11.17
C ILE A 59 -2.73 8.52 10.15
N LYS A 60 -2.55 7.78 9.05
CA LYS A 60 -3.61 7.58 8.05
C LYS A 60 -4.81 6.85 8.63
N LEU A 61 -4.59 5.78 9.39
CA LEU A 61 -5.67 5.01 10.01
C LEU A 61 -6.48 5.86 10.99
N ARG A 62 -5.79 6.66 11.82
CA ARG A 62 -6.44 7.63 12.72
C ARG A 62 -7.30 8.64 11.95
N ARG A 63 -6.81 9.20 10.83
CA ARG A 63 -7.58 10.13 9.99
C ARG A 63 -8.79 9.49 9.32
N ALA A 64 -8.72 8.18 9.04
CA ALA A 64 -9.81 7.43 8.46
C ALA A 64 -10.83 6.92 9.51
N GLY A 65 -10.67 7.30 10.78
CA GLY A 65 -11.60 6.93 11.86
C GLY A 65 -11.41 5.50 12.39
N PHE A 66 -10.35 4.80 11.99
CA PHE A 66 -10.02 3.50 12.56
C PHE A 66 -9.30 3.71 13.91
N ASN A 67 -9.94 3.29 15.00
CA ASN A 67 -9.27 3.14 16.28
C ASN A 67 -8.36 1.91 16.21
N LEU A 68 -7.05 2.11 16.42
CA LEU A 68 -6.09 1.00 16.53
C LEU A 68 -6.36 0.24 17.83
N VAL A 69 -7.28 -0.70 17.81
CA VAL A 69 -7.48 -1.65 18.91
C VAL A 69 -6.40 -2.72 18.78
N GLY A 70 -5.46 -2.78 19.73
CA GLY A 70 -4.56 -3.93 19.89
C GLY A 70 -3.11 -3.77 19.42
N ALA A 71 -2.48 -2.60 19.63
CA ALA A 71 -1.00 -2.55 19.68
C ALA A 71 -0.52 -2.92 21.09
N GLU A 72 -0.85 -4.12 21.55
CA GLU A 72 -0.16 -4.71 22.71
C GLU A 72 1.06 -5.47 22.19
N SER A 73 2.19 -5.17 22.84
CA SER A 73 3.53 -5.65 22.53
C SER A 73 3.59 -7.17 22.34
N CYS A 74 4.22 -7.60 21.25
CA CYS A 74 4.81 -8.93 21.10
C CYS A 74 6.22 -8.75 20.54
#